data_AF-A0A0Q5WBG2-F1
#
_entry.id   AF-A0A0Q5WBG2-F1
#
_cell.length_a   1.000
_cell.length_b   1.000
_cell.length_c   1.000
_cell.angle_alpha   90.00
_cell.angle_beta   90.00
_cell.angle_gamma   90.00
#
_symmetry.space_group_name_H-M   'P 1'
#
loop_
_entity.id
_entity.type
_entity.pdbx_description
1 polymer ?
#
loop_
_entity_poly.entity_id
_entity_poly.type
_entity_poly.pdbx_seq_one_letter_code
_entity_poly.pdbx_strand_id
1 'polypeptide(L)'
;MLAHKFFIQRPILLNPLGECPVCIQVRSAAFQTSLGIVYPTILAPFAAFMFATRCYTYRIPSITESPREVFQLWRKFTRPIVPALGTIIGLQALLTMFLTGQEDKQNFKLMLRMKEIEHHLEQEHLPQRMDF
;
A
#
# COMPACT_ATOMS: atom_id res chain seq x y z
N MET A 1 1.51 4.83 1.80
CA MET A 1 2.93 4.72 2.24
C MET A 1 3.07 4.32 3.72
N LEU A 2 2.21 4.79 4.66
CA LEU A 2 2.30 4.37 6.06
C LEU A 2 2.06 2.86 6.28
N ALA A 3 1.03 2.30 5.65
CA ALA A 3 0.75 0.86 5.74
C ALA A 3 1.88 0.00 5.18
N HIS A 4 2.52 0.42 4.08
CA HIS A 4 3.68 -0.24 3.50
C HIS A 4 4.86 -0.30 4.49
N LYS A 5 5.19 0.84 5.11
CA LYS A 5 6.25 0.93 6.14
C LYS A 5 6.00 0.03 7.35
N PHE A 6 4.76 -0.05 7.84
CA PHE A 6 4.47 -0.81 9.06
C PHE A 6 4.28 -2.31 8.80
N PHE A 7 3.57 -2.68 7.73
CA PHE A 7 3.21 -4.08 7.49
C PHE A 7 4.28 -4.87 6.72
N ILE A 8 5.11 -4.22 5.91
CA ILE A 8 6.06 -4.90 5.02
C ILE A 8 7.51 -4.68 5.46
N GLN A 9 7.88 -3.45 5.85
CA GLN A 9 9.26 -3.17 6.22
C GLN A 9 9.67 -3.82 7.56
N ARG A 10 8.74 -3.95 8.51
CA ARG A 10 8.98 -4.62 9.81
C ARG A 10 9.32 -6.11 9.68
N PRO A 11 8.51 -6.97 9.00
CA PRO A 11 8.82 -8.39 8.90
C PRO A 11 10.07 -8.67 8.06
N ILE A 12 10.34 -7.88 7.00
CA ILE A 12 11.57 -7.97 6.22
C ILE A 12 12.83 -7.77 7.08
N LEU A 13 12.77 -6.86 8.06
CA LEU A 13 13.91 -6.57 8.93
C LEU A 13 14.09 -7.61 10.05
N LEU A 14 13.00 -8.22 10.54
CA LEU A 14 13.04 -9.17 11.65
C LEU A 14 13.22 -10.64 11.21
N ASN A 15 12.76 -11.05 10.03
CA ASN A 15 12.88 -12.43 9.54
C ASN A 15 13.08 -12.48 8.00
N PRO A 16 14.26 -12.07 7.52
CA PRO A 16 14.53 -11.96 6.07
C PRO A 16 14.55 -13.30 5.32
N LEU A 17 14.66 -14.43 6.02
CA LEU A 17 14.65 -15.78 5.43
C LEU A 17 13.33 -16.54 5.65
N GLY A 18 12.36 -15.96 6.39
CA GLY A 18 11.15 -16.68 6.80
C GLY A 18 10.07 -16.80 5.72
N GLU A 19 10.03 -15.89 4.74
CA GLU A 19 8.99 -15.82 3.71
C GLU A 19 9.58 -15.55 2.31
N CYS A 20 8.89 -16.02 1.28
CA CYS A 20 9.24 -15.77 -0.11
C CYS A 20 9.14 -14.27 -0.46
N PRO A 21 10.15 -13.66 -1.10
CA PRO A 21 10.14 -12.22 -1.42
C PRO A 21 8.98 -11.84 -2.35
N VAL A 22 8.64 -12.72 -3.29
CA VAL A 22 7.48 -12.55 -4.20
C VAL A 22 6.16 -12.51 -3.43
N CYS A 23 6.05 -13.29 -2.34
CA CYS A 23 4.83 -13.36 -1.54
C CYS A 23 4.59 -12.07 -0.76
N ILE A 24 5.66 -11.47 -0.23
CA ILE A 24 5.61 -10.17 0.45
C ILE A 24 5.28 -9.06 -0.56
N GLN A 25 5.86 -9.11 -1.76
CA GLN A 25 5.62 -8.16 -2.85
C GLN A 25 4.18 -8.19 -3.37
N VAL A 26 3.61 -9.38 -3.57
CA VAL A 26 2.20 -9.51 -4.00
C VAL A 26 1.25 -9.02 -2.89
N ARG A 27 1.55 -9.34 -1.63
CA ARG A 27 0.77 -8.88 -0.48
C ARG A 27 0.82 -7.36 -0.36
N SER A 28 2.01 -6.74 -0.49
CA SER A 28 2.17 -5.29 -0.42
C SER A 28 1.40 -4.59 -1.54
N ALA A 29 1.54 -5.09 -2.78
CA ALA A 29 0.84 -4.58 -3.94
C ALA A 29 -0.69 -4.69 -3.78
N ALA A 30 -1.21 -5.81 -3.26
CA ALA A 30 -2.64 -6.00 -3.01
C ALA A 30 -3.19 -4.99 -2.00
N PHE A 31 -2.51 -4.78 -0.86
CA PHE A 31 -2.95 -3.82 0.16
C PHE A 31 -2.83 -2.36 -0.32
N GLN A 32 -1.75 -2.02 -1.02
CA GLN A 32 -1.52 -0.66 -1.48
C GLN A 32 -2.49 -0.28 -2.60
N THR A 33 -2.72 -1.20 -3.53
CA THR A 33 -3.66 -1.03 -4.63
C THR A 33 -5.10 -0.98 -4.11
N SER A 34 -5.51 -1.89 -3.21
CA SER A 34 -6.87 -1.87 -2.64
C SER A 34 -7.20 -0.59 -1.87
N LEU A 35 -6.33 -0.14 -0.97
CA LEU A 35 -6.54 1.12 -0.24
C LEU A 35 -6.50 2.33 -1.19
N GLY A 36 -5.61 2.30 -2.19
CA GLY A 36 -5.52 3.33 -3.22
C GLY A 36 -6.75 3.41 -4.12
N ILE A 37 -7.53 2.33 -4.26
CA ILE A 37 -8.78 2.31 -5.03
C ILE A 37 -9.98 2.66 -4.15
N VAL A 38 -10.13 1.99 -3.02
CA VAL A 38 -11.32 2.10 -2.16
C VAL A 38 -11.46 3.53 -1.65
N TYR A 39 -10.35 4.17 -1.29
CA TYR A 39 -10.35 5.54 -0.79
C TYR A 39 -10.94 6.55 -1.79
N PRO A 40 -10.38 6.75 -3.00
CA PRO A 40 -10.95 7.68 -3.97
C PRO A 40 -12.30 7.22 -4.53
N THR A 41 -12.55 5.93 -4.67
CA THR A 41 -13.81 5.42 -5.25
C THR A 41 -15.02 5.70 -4.34
N ILE A 42 -14.81 5.78 -3.03
CA ILE A 42 -15.86 6.14 -2.07
C ILE A 42 -15.87 7.64 -1.81
N LEU A 43 -14.70 8.27 -1.56
CA LEU A 43 -14.65 9.70 -1.23
C LEU A 43 -15.06 10.60 -2.38
N ALA A 44 -14.64 10.31 -3.62
CA ALA A 44 -14.92 11.18 -4.76
C ALA A 44 -16.44 11.34 -5.04
N PRO A 45 -17.24 10.26 -5.14
CA PRO A 45 -18.68 10.42 -5.33
C PRO A 45 -19.35 11.03 -4.10
N PHE A 46 -18.87 10.73 -2.89
CA PHE A 46 -19.45 11.29 -1.66
C PHE A 46 -19.23 12.81 -1.58
N ALA A 47 -18.03 13.28 -1.91
CA ALA A 47 -17.71 14.70 -2.01
C ALA A 47 -18.53 15.40 -3.11
N ALA A 48 -18.69 14.76 -4.27
CA ALA A 48 -19.49 15.28 -5.37
C ALA A 48 -20.98 15.41 -5.00
N PHE A 49 -21.54 14.41 -4.29
CA PHE A 49 -22.91 14.50 -3.78
C PHE A 49 -23.07 15.63 -2.77
N MET A 50 -22.13 15.76 -1.83
CA MET A 50 -22.15 16.83 -0.84
C MET A 50 -22.13 18.23 -1.50
N PHE A 51 -21.28 18.42 -2.52
CA PHE A 51 -21.23 19.66 -3.29
C PHE A 51 -22.51 19.92 -4.09
N ALA A 52 -23.06 18.91 -4.76
CA ALA A 52 -24.30 19.04 -5.51
C ALA A 52 -25.49 19.42 -4.61
N THR A 53 -25.50 18.95 -3.35
CA THR A 53 -26.53 19.32 -2.36
C THR A 53 -26.38 20.77 -1.91
N ARG A 54 -25.15 21.26 -1.73
CA ARG A 54 -24.86 22.62 -1.24
C ARG A 54 -25.01 23.70 -2.33
N CYS A 55 -24.64 23.39 -3.56
CA CYS A 55 -24.69 24.33 -4.68
C CYS A 55 -26.03 24.29 -5.45
N TYR A 56 -27.01 23.51 -4.98
CA TYR A 56 -28.34 23.32 -5.60
C TYR A 56 -28.30 23.02 -7.11
N THR A 57 -27.18 22.48 -7.60
CA THR A 57 -26.93 22.32 -9.04
C THR A 57 -27.57 21.05 -9.58
N TYR A 58 -27.93 20.11 -8.70
CA TYR A 58 -28.59 18.86 -9.07
C TYR A 58 -29.58 18.42 -7.99
N ARG A 59 -30.77 17.96 -8.41
CA ARG A 59 -31.83 17.49 -7.51
C ARG A 59 -31.52 16.05 -7.11
N ILE A 60 -30.85 15.87 -5.98
CA ILE A 60 -30.52 14.54 -5.44
C ILE A 60 -31.80 13.98 -4.81
N PRO A 61 -32.26 12.76 -5.18
CA PRO A 61 -33.41 12.14 -4.53
C PRO A 61 -33.14 11.93 -3.04
N SER A 62 -34.17 12.07 -2.21
CA SER A 62 -34.01 11.93 -0.76
C SER A 62 -33.54 10.51 -0.45
N ILE A 63 -32.44 10.37 0.30
CA ILE A 63 -31.86 9.07 0.67
C ILE A 63 -32.89 8.21 1.44
N THR A 64 -33.84 8.86 2.10
CA THR A 64 -34.87 8.26 2.95
C THR A 64 -36.08 7.72 2.18
N GLU A 65 -36.44 8.26 1.00
CA GLU A 65 -37.62 7.78 0.24
C GLU A 65 -37.28 6.76 -0.84
N SER A 66 -36.11 6.85 -1.49
CA SER A 66 -35.77 5.98 -2.64
C SER A 66 -34.29 5.57 -2.72
N PRO A 67 -33.79 4.70 -1.81
CA PRO A 67 -32.39 4.26 -1.79
C PRO A 67 -31.94 3.58 -3.10
N ARG A 68 -32.88 2.97 -3.84
CA ARG A 68 -32.62 2.35 -5.15
C ARG A 68 -32.20 3.38 -6.22
N GLU A 69 -32.79 4.56 -6.20
CA GLU A 69 -32.50 5.63 -7.17
C GLU A 69 -31.13 6.25 -6.88
N VAL A 70 -30.79 6.41 -5.59
CA VAL A 70 -29.46 6.84 -5.15
C VAL A 70 -28.38 5.85 -5.62
N PHE A 71 -28.64 4.54 -5.51
CA PHE A 71 -27.70 3.53 -5.97
C PHE A 71 -27.56 3.48 -7.50
N GLN A 72 -28.65 3.67 -8.25
CA GLN A 72 -28.59 3.79 -9.71
C GLN A 72 -27.83 5.03 -10.16
N LEU A 73 -28.02 6.16 -9.48
CA LEU A 73 -27.32 7.41 -9.74
C LEU A 73 -25.82 7.25 -9.44
N TRP A 74 -25.48 6.65 -8.30
CA TRP A 74 -24.10 6.29 -7.94
C TRP A 74 -23.47 5.40 -9.02
N ARG A 75 -24.15 4.33 -9.42
CA ARG A 75 -23.67 3.42 -10.48
C ARG A 75 -23.47 4.16 -11.81
N LYS A 76 -24.33 5.12 -12.15
CA LYS A 76 -24.23 5.91 -13.39
C LYS A 76 -22.99 6.83 -13.38
N PHE A 77 -22.64 7.41 -12.24
CA PHE A 77 -21.44 8.23 -12.07
C PHE A 77 -20.16 7.40 -11.93
N THR A 78 -20.22 6.22 -11.31
CA THR A 78 -19.05 5.32 -11.19
C THR A 78 -18.69 4.68 -12.54
N ARG A 79 -19.67 4.33 -13.38
CA ARG A 79 -19.47 3.65 -14.68
C ARG A 79 -18.44 4.31 -15.63
N PRO A 80 -18.43 5.64 -15.87
CA PRO A 80 -17.44 6.27 -16.73
C PRO A 80 -16.02 6.29 -16.13
N ILE A 81 -15.89 6.20 -14.80
CA ILE A 81 -14.62 6.25 -14.08
C ILE A 81 -13.93 4.87 -14.03
N VAL A 82 -14.70 3.77 -14.11
CA VAL A 82 -14.15 2.39 -14.06
C VAL A 82 -12.98 2.14 -15.02
N PRO A 83 -13.04 2.48 -16.34
CA PRO A 83 -11.93 2.20 -17.24
C PRO A 83 -10.67 3.00 -16.91
N ALA A 84 -10.81 4.26 -16.48
CA ALA A 84 -9.68 5.09 -16.05
C ALA A 84 -9.07 4.58 -14.72
N LEU A 85 -9.89 4.08 -13.79
CA LEU A 85 -9.39 3.41 -12.60
C LEU A 85 -8.63 2.14 -12.96
N GLY A 86 -9.13 1.34 -13.90
CA GLY A 86 -8.45 0.10 -14.34
C GLY A 86 -7.02 0.33 -14.83
N THR A 87 -6.79 1.39 -15.61
CA THR A 87 -5.43 1.73 -16.10
C THR A 87 -4.53 2.23 -14.98
N ILE A 88 -5.04 3.08 -14.09
CA ILE A 88 -4.30 3.57 -12.92
C ILE A 88 -3.92 2.40 -12.00
N ILE A 89 -4.84 1.45 -11.78
CA ILE A 89 -4.60 0.25 -10.98
C ILE A 89 -3.49 -0.60 -11.58
N GLY A 90 -3.55 -0.86 -12.88
CA GLY A 90 -2.52 -1.64 -13.57
C GLY A 90 -1.14 -0.98 -13.45
N LEU A 91 -1.08 0.33 -13.69
CA LEU A 91 0.15 1.10 -13.56
C LEU A 91 0.68 1.11 -12.12
N GLN A 92 -0.21 1.30 -11.15
CA GLN A 92 0.14 1.36 -9.74
C GLN A 92 0.62 0.01 -9.22
N ALA A 93 0.01 -1.10 -9.65
CA ALA A 93 0.46 -2.45 -9.32
C ALA A 93 1.86 -2.73 -9.90
N LEU A 94 2.11 -2.37 -11.16
CA LEU A 94 3.42 -2.53 -11.80
C LEU A 94 4.51 -1.68 -11.11
N LEU A 95 4.20 -0.42 -10.81
CA LEU A 95 5.12 0.49 -10.12
C LEU A 95 5.44 0.00 -8.71
N THR A 96 4.43 -0.39 -7.93
CA THR A 96 4.65 -0.95 -6.59
C THR A 96 5.50 -2.21 -6.65
N MET A 97 5.22 -3.12 -7.58
CA MET A 97 6.01 -4.33 -7.76
C MET A 97 7.48 -3.99 -8.09
N PHE A 98 7.72 -3.08 -9.04
CA PHE A 98 9.07 -2.66 -9.42
C PHE A 98 9.84 -2.02 -8.26
N LEU A 99 9.22 -1.10 -7.52
CA LEU A 99 9.83 -0.41 -6.37
C LEU A 99 10.16 -1.40 -5.24
N THR A 100 9.22 -2.26 -4.85
CA THR A 100 9.46 -3.26 -3.80
C THR A 100 10.61 -4.21 -4.17
N GLY A 101 10.73 -4.57 -5.45
CA GLY A 101 11.85 -5.40 -5.92
C GLY A 101 13.22 -4.71 -5.81
N GLN A 102 13.28 -3.38 -5.89
CA GLN A 102 14.50 -2.63 -5.63
C GLN A 102 14.79 -2.51 -4.12
N GLU A 103 13.75 -2.25 -3.32
CA GLU A 103 13.85 -2.16 -1.86
C GLU A 103 14.37 -3.47 -1.25
N ASP A 104 13.89 -4.63 -1.71
CA ASP A 104 14.34 -5.94 -1.24
C ASP A 104 15.85 -6.14 -1.46
N LYS A 105 16.36 -5.75 -2.63
CA LYS A 105 17.80 -5.84 -2.94
C LYS A 105 18.64 -4.93 -2.04
N GLN A 106 18.15 -3.73 -1.77
CA GLN A 106 18.84 -2.78 -0.90
C GLN A 106 18.84 -3.25 0.56
N ASN A 107 17.71 -3.76 1.05
CA ASN A 107 17.60 -4.32 2.39
C ASN A 107 18.53 -5.52 2.57
N PHE A 108 18.60 -6.42 1.59
CA PHE A 108 19.51 -7.56 1.64
C PHE A 108 20.99 -7.13 1.69
N LYS A 109 21.38 -6.14 0.88
CA LYS A 109 22.74 -5.58 0.91
C LYS A 109 23.06 -4.92 2.26
N LEU A 110 22.12 -4.20 2.84
CA LEU A 110 22.30 -3.51 4.12
C LEU A 110 22.45 -4.51 5.27
N MET A 111 21.68 -5.60 5.25
CA MET A 111 21.81 -6.70 6.20
C MET A 111 23.20 -7.36 6.13
N LEU A 112 23.72 -7.62 4.92
CA LEU A 112 25.08 -8.17 4.76
C LEU A 112 26.14 -7.25 5.36
N ARG A 113 26.01 -5.94 5.16
CA ARG A 113 26.92 -4.94 5.75
C ARG A 113 26.83 -4.88 7.26
N MET A 114 25.62 -4.96 7.83
CA MET A 114 25.44 -4.99 9.29
C MET A 114 26.11 -6.22 9.90
N LYS A 115 25.96 -7.39 9.27
CA LYS A 115 26.60 -8.63 9.72
C LYS A 115 28.13 -8.57 9.61
N GLU A 116 28.65 -7.94 8.56
CA GLU A 116 30.09 -7.70 8.40
C GLU A 116 30.62 -6.78 9.52
N ILE A 117 29.91 -5.68 9.83
CA ILE A 117 30.26 -4.78 10.93
C ILE A 117 30.20 -5.51 12.28
N GLU A 118 29.18 -6.33 12.53
CA GLU A 118 29.06 -7.12 13.75
C GLU A 118 30.23 -8.10 13.91
N HIS A 119 30.63 -8.77 12.83
CA HIS A 119 31.79 -9.67 12.84
C HIS A 119 33.11 -8.91 13.07
N HIS A 120 33.27 -7.70 12.54
CA HIS A 120 34.44 -6.86 12.82
C HIS A 120 34.46 -6.40 14.28
N LEU A 121 33.30 -6.04 14.83
CA LEU A 121 33.16 -5.69 16.24
C LEU A 121 33.44 -6.88 17.15
N GLU A 122 32.98 -8.09 16.84
CA GLU A 122 33.31 -9.32 17.57
C GLU A 122 34.82 -9.62 17.56
N GLN A 123 35.50 -9.33 16.45
CA GLN A 123 36.96 -9.48 16.34
C GLN A 123 37.73 -8.41 17.12
N GLU A 124 37.26 -7.16 17.15
CA GLU A 124 37.88 -6.07 17.92
C GLU A 124 37.54 -6.12 19.43
N HIS A 125 36.31 -6.53 19.80
CA HIS A 125 35.83 -6.71 21.19
C HIS A 125 36.06 -8.14 21.72
N LEU A 126 37.12 -8.82 21.28
CA LEU A 126 37.72 -9.92 22.04
C LEU A 126 38.77 -9.33 23.02
N PRO A 127 38.40 -8.80 24.21
CA PRO A 127 39.36 -8.72 25.29
C PRO A 127 39.67 -10.16 25.71
N GLN A 128 40.88 -10.60 25.40
CA GLN A 128 41.77 -11.29 26.34
C GLN A 128 41.05 -11.95 27.54
N ARG A 129 40.29 -13.03 27.28
CA ARG A 129 39.81 -13.97 28.30
C ARG A 129 40.14 -15.40 27.88
N MET A 130 41.44 -15.63 27.70
CA MET A 130 42.06 -16.93 27.88
C MET A 130 42.68 -16.91 29.28
N ASP A 131 41.84 -16.94 30.31
CA ASP A 131 42.26 -17.22 31.67
C ASP A 131 41.33 -18.30 32.21
N PHE A 132 41.72 -19.56 31.98
CA PHE A 132 41.56 -20.69 32.89
C PHE A 132 42.54 -21.80 32.49
#